data_AF-A0A970RV34-F1
#
_entry.id   AF-A0A970RV34-F1
#
_cell.length_a   1.000
_cell.length_b   1.000
_cell.length_c   1.000
_cell.angle_alpha   90.00
_cell.angle_beta   90.00
_cell.angle_gamma   90.00
#
_symmetry.space_group_name_H-M   'P 1'
#
loop_
_entity.id
_entity.type
_entity.pdbx_description
1 polymer ?
#
loop_
_entity_poly.entity_id
_entity_poly.type
_entity_poly.pdbx_seq_one_letter_code
_entity_poly.pdbx_strand_id
1 'polypeptide(L)'
;MRPIFRREVLPERSRYNYKITAFQGVNAQKDLTSASLNTANYCFNITIEDGKLLNGPGINTPEVVLEDGTARVIPSLTPYVVGIRKLHLYKRYSQSGARDDRIIALGTDRYVYQARVSQGDFERLAVPRADSSGVSFCNYYFNGRDVLLIVSAAGGMNVYDGESCESYPGTPALKSVCMHYERLFGSDAVNPCRLHFSKDLDPTNWEVSADGAGYIDFMDDGGAIVKVISFKDYIYIFRENSIVRLAAYANPRDYSVSKVFSTSEYIAENSIVTQNGTVFFMAGNFLYSFDGYTATRMLSGVTALVENTVAATACCFKDKLYIAARLKTDNDIAGGDETSAATVLPYNNGFISIDLMTGGVSVFRGASIRGFFPLVSDSISELMVYFGNHRMGYLGKITDSGNLFGIPLNKVWKSPVSNLGSLDKVKTLRRVYVSSRYGIDIETAVDGQRKTLRARGSDKPDMLPVSLVGESASLKISTQNDKMCVSSVAFEFDTIRRYNAD
;
A
#
# COMPACT_ATOMS: atom_id res chain seq x y z
N MET A 1 23.56 -2.46 -77.07
CA MET A 1 22.82 -2.66 -75.81
C MET A 1 23.86 -2.75 -74.68
N ARG A 2 24.03 -1.70 -73.87
CA ARG A 2 24.95 -1.74 -72.71
C ARG A 2 24.17 -2.31 -71.52
N PRO A 3 24.71 -3.31 -70.78
CA PRO A 3 24.04 -3.78 -69.58
C PRO A 3 24.15 -2.70 -68.50
N ILE A 4 23.01 -2.20 -68.04
CA ILE A 4 22.92 -1.38 -66.83
C ILE A 4 23.11 -2.33 -65.66
N PHE A 5 24.32 -2.39 -65.11
CA PHE A 5 24.54 -2.99 -63.80
C PHE A 5 23.81 -2.11 -62.79
N ARG A 6 22.65 -2.57 -62.28
CA ARG A 6 22.09 -2.07 -61.03
C ARG A 6 23.17 -2.30 -59.98
N ARG A 7 23.84 -1.22 -59.57
CA ARG A 7 24.73 -1.23 -58.43
C ARG A 7 23.85 -1.59 -57.24
N GLU A 8 23.99 -2.80 -56.70
CA GLU A 8 23.40 -3.12 -55.40
C GLU A 8 24.02 -2.14 -54.40
N VAL A 9 23.28 -1.08 -54.09
CA VAL A 9 23.66 -0.15 -53.03
C VAL A 9 23.46 -0.92 -51.74
N LEU A 10 24.55 -1.49 -51.21
CA LEU A 10 24.54 -2.10 -49.88
C LEU A 10 23.97 -1.06 -48.90
N PRO A 11 22.94 -1.41 -48.13
CA PRO A 11 22.25 -0.42 -47.33
C PRO A 11 23.20 0.11 -46.26
N GLU A 12 23.27 1.43 -46.17
CA GLU A 12 24.21 2.14 -45.32
C GLU A 12 23.97 1.79 -43.84
N ARG A 13 24.96 1.16 -43.20
CA ARG A 13 24.90 0.79 -41.79
C ARG A 13 25.37 1.96 -40.95
N SER A 14 24.51 2.45 -40.07
CA SER A 14 24.87 3.48 -39.08
C SER A 14 24.84 2.89 -37.67
N ARG A 15 25.87 3.19 -36.88
CA ARG A 15 25.93 2.77 -35.48
C ARG A 15 25.25 3.81 -34.59
N TYR A 16 24.38 3.33 -33.71
CA TYR A 16 23.61 4.15 -32.79
C TYR A 16 23.77 3.62 -31.36
N ASN A 17 24.03 4.53 -30.42
CA ASN A 17 24.15 4.19 -29.00
C ASN A 17 22.97 4.80 -28.23
N TYR A 18 22.15 3.95 -27.62
CA TYR A 18 21.09 4.39 -26.71
C TYR A 18 21.59 4.30 -25.27
N LYS A 19 21.60 5.41 -24.53
CA LYS A 19 22.11 5.46 -23.14
C LYS A 19 20.98 5.73 -22.16
N ILE A 20 20.90 4.90 -21.13
CA ILE A 20 20.13 5.14 -19.92
C ILE A 20 21.12 5.60 -18.86
N THR A 21 21.19 6.90 -18.64
CA THR A 21 22.03 7.54 -17.60
C THR A 21 21.25 7.86 -16.33
N ALA A 22 19.92 7.83 -16.41
CA ALA A 22 19.03 7.97 -15.27
C ALA A 22 17.75 7.16 -15.53
N PHE A 23 17.46 6.23 -14.64
CA PHE A 23 16.18 5.52 -14.59
C PHE A 23 15.07 6.43 -14.05
N GLN A 24 13.88 6.26 -14.57
CA GLN A 24 12.68 7.00 -14.18
C GLN A 24 11.64 6.05 -13.56
N GLY A 25 10.67 6.64 -12.85
CA GLY A 25 9.61 5.94 -12.13
C GLY A 25 8.71 5.06 -13.00
N VAL A 26 7.71 4.47 -12.36
CA VAL A 26 6.81 3.50 -12.99
C VAL A 26 5.64 4.19 -13.70
N ASN A 27 5.35 3.73 -14.91
CA ASN A 27 4.12 4.04 -15.63
C ASN A 27 3.61 2.81 -16.39
N ALA A 28 2.74 2.05 -15.74
CA ALA A 28 2.10 0.84 -16.24
C ALA A 28 0.85 1.07 -17.12
N GLN A 29 0.41 2.33 -17.32
CA GLN A 29 -0.67 2.63 -18.29
C GLN A 29 -0.18 2.64 -19.73
N LYS A 30 1.14 2.81 -19.93
CA LYS A 30 1.73 3.08 -21.23
C LYS A 30 1.91 1.80 -22.04
N ASP A 31 0.94 1.52 -22.91
CA ASP A 31 1.10 0.65 -24.06
C ASP A 31 1.81 1.46 -25.15
N LEU A 32 3.15 1.50 -25.17
CA LEU A 32 3.85 2.54 -25.94
C LEU A 32 5.08 2.01 -26.68
N THR A 33 4.85 1.66 -27.95
CA THR A 33 5.87 1.55 -29.01
C THR A 33 6.76 2.80 -29.16
N SER A 34 6.37 3.94 -28.55
CA SER A 34 7.08 5.22 -28.53
C SER A 34 7.66 5.63 -27.16
N ALA A 35 7.54 4.82 -26.11
CA ALA A 35 8.07 5.18 -24.80
C ALA A 35 9.60 5.02 -24.73
N SER A 36 10.22 5.83 -23.87
CA SER A 36 11.65 5.74 -23.58
C SER A 36 11.97 4.45 -22.80
N LEU A 37 13.10 3.83 -23.13
CA LEU A 37 13.63 2.68 -22.38
C LEU A 37 14.14 3.04 -20.98
N ASN A 38 14.08 4.31 -20.53
CA ASN A 38 14.49 4.67 -19.17
C ASN A 38 13.34 4.65 -18.14
N THR A 39 12.09 4.49 -18.58
CA THR A 39 10.90 4.39 -17.71
C THR A 39 10.50 2.93 -17.54
N ALA A 40 10.01 2.54 -16.35
CA ALA A 40 9.46 1.20 -16.17
C ALA A 40 7.97 1.15 -16.55
N ASN A 41 7.54 0.14 -17.31
CA ASN A 41 6.12 -0.22 -17.39
C ASN A 41 5.72 -1.24 -16.32
N TYR A 42 6.70 -1.89 -15.70
CA TYR A 42 6.49 -2.84 -14.62
C TYR A 42 7.76 -2.92 -13.77
N CYS A 43 7.62 -2.74 -12.46
CA CYS A 43 8.72 -2.97 -11.53
C CYS A 43 8.23 -3.35 -10.13
N PHE A 44 9.06 -4.07 -9.38
CA PHE A 44 8.83 -4.37 -7.98
C PHE A 44 10.16 -4.66 -7.24
N ASN A 45 10.13 -4.46 -5.93
CA ASN A 45 11.24 -4.61 -4.98
C ASN A 45 12.50 -3.81 -5.36
N ILE A 46 12.29 -2.65 -5.99
CA ILE A 46 13.32 -1.68 -6.40
C ILE A 46 12.90 -0.29 -5.95
N THR A 47 13.88 0.50 -5.50
CA THR A 47 13.76 1.94 -5.31
C THR A 47 14.59 2.64 -6.38
N ILE A 48 14.08 3.75 -6.92
CA ILE A 48 14.79 4.58 -7.88
C ILE A 48 15.19 5.88 -7.20
N GLU A 49 16.48 6.10 -7.03
CA GLU A 49 17.05 7.26 -6.35
C GLU A 49 18.27 7.76 -7.15
N ASP A 50 18.37 9.07 -7.34
CA ASP A 50 19.41 9.71 -8.17
C ASP A 50 19.60 9.07 -9.55
N GLY A 51 18.50 8.60 -10.14
CA GLY A 51 18.51 7.92 -11.44
C GLY A 51 19.12 6.51 -11.43
N LYS A 52 19.37 5.91 -10.27
CA LYS A 52 19.91 4.54 -10.10
C LYS A 52 18.83 3.58 -9.65
N LEU A 53 18.97 2.30 -10.00
CA LEU A 53 18.14 1.23 -9.44
C LEU A 53 18.84 0.67 -8.20
N LEU A 54 18.20 0.80 -7.05
CA LEU A 54 18.68 0.35 -5.75
C LEU A 54 17.79 -0.75 -5.17
N ASN A 55 18.19 -1.32 -4.04
CA ASN A 55 17.31 -2.16 -3.25
C ASN A 55 16.00 -1.44 -2.94
N GLY A 56 14.90 -2.14 -3.20
CA GLY A 56 13.58 -1.66 -2.80
C GLY A 56 13.22 -2.01 -1.36
N PRO A 57 11.96 -1.78 -1.01
CA PRO A 57 11.44 -2.10 0.30
C PRO A 57 11.57 -3.59 0.62
N GLY A 58 11.67 -3.89 1.91
CA GLY A 58 11.66 -5.22 2.50
C GLY A 58 10.84 -5.24 3.78
N ILE A 59 10.63 -6.43 4.34
CA ILE A 59 9.93 -6.61 5.62
C ILE A 59 10.79 -7.50 6.51
N ASN A 60 11.19 -6.99 7.66
CA ASN A 60 12.07 -7.68 8.60
C ASN A 60 11.35 -7.97 9.93
N THR A 61 12.06 -8.62 10.85
CA THR A 61 11.65 -8.78 12.26
C THR A 61 11.27 -7.40 12.86
N PRO A 62 10.16 -7.31 13.61
CA PRO A 62 9.65 -6.05 14.15
C PRO A 62 10.40 -5.63 15.41
N GLU A 63 11.70 -5.36 15.28
CA GLU A 63 12.54 -4.84 16.35
C GLU A 63 12.36 -3.32 16.48
N VAL A 64 12.17 -2.84 17.71
CA VAL A 64 12.08 -1.44 18.11
C VAL A 64 13.15 -1.13 19.16
N VAL A 65 13.54 0.14 19.29
CA VAL A 65 14.45 0.61 20.34
C VAL A 65 13.65 1.39 21.37
N LEU A 66 13.71 0.94 22.62
CA LEU A 66 13.05 1.59 23.76
C LEU A 66 13.84 2.84 24.22
N GLU A 67 13.24 3.63 25.11
CA GLU A 67 13.83 4.88 25.61
C GLU A 67 15.18 4.65 26.32
N ASP A 68 15.34 3.52 27.01
CA ASP A 68 16.57 3.10 27.69
C ASP A 68 17.66 2.55 26.73
N GLY A 69 17.40 2.56 25.42
CA GLY A 69 18.28 2.02 24.38
C GLY A 69 18.17 0.51 24.17
N THR A 70 17.31 -0.19 24.91
CA THR A 70 17.11 -1.63 24.77
C THR A 70 16.40 -1.95 23.45
N ALA A 71 16.98 -2.85 22.66
CA ALA A 71 16.33 -3.41 21.48
C ALA A 71 15.29 -4.46 21.91
N ARG A 72 14.07 -4.35 21.37
CA ARG A 72 12.96 -5.26 21.67
C ARG A 72 12.27 -5.69 20.38
N VAL A 73 12.05 -7.00 20.24
CA VAL A 73 11.16 -7.54 19.21
C VAL A 73 9.71 -7.45 19.70
N ILE A 74 8.85 -6.82 18.91
CA ILE A 74 7.41 -6.82 19.20
C ILE A 74 6.88 -8.25 19.03
N PRO A 75 6.17 -8.80 20.04
CA PRO A 75 5.75 -10.20 20.05
C PRO A 75 4.71 -10.51 18.95
N SER A 76 4.60 -11.79 18.59
CA SER A 76 3.49 -12.30 17.78
C SER A 76 2.26 -12.58 18.67
N LEU A 77 1.06 -12.55 18.09
CA LEU A 77 -0.20 -12.73 18.83
C LEU A 77 -0.28 -14.10 19.52
N THR A 78 0.20 -15.15 18.86
CA THR A 78 0.48 -16.47 19.43
C THR A 78 1.43 -17.20 18.48
N PRO A 79 2.12 -18.27 18.92
CA PRO A 79 2.99 -19.02 18.02
C PRO A 79 2.30 -19.58 16.77
N TYR A 80 1.08 -20.16 16.77
CA TYR A 80 0.61 -20.84 15.52
C TYR A 80 -0.92 -20.99 15.26
N VAL A 81 -1.83 -20.45 16.07
CA VAL A 81 -3.29 -20.75 15.87
C VAL A 81 -4.15 -19.51 15.62
N VAL A 82 -3.83 -18.37 16.24
CA VAL A 82 -4.66 -17.16 16.14
C VAL A 82 -3.96 -16.13 15.26
N GLY A 83 -4.60 -15.79 14.14
CA GLY A 83 -4.18 -14.70 13.29
C GLY A 83 -4.63 -13.33 13.78
N ILE A 84 -3.94 -12.28 13.35
CA ILE A 84 -4.30 -10.89 13.60
C ILE A 84 -5.35 -10.46 12.57
N ARG A 85 -6.50 -9.95 13.03
CA ARG A 85 -7.52 -9.32 12.18
C ARG A 85 -7.33 -7.82 12.07
N LYS A 86 -7.13 -7.16 13.20
CA LYS A 86 -7.02 -5.70 13.33
C LYS A 86 -6.10 -5.39 14.52
N LEU A 87 -5.33 -4.32 14.39
CA LEU A 87 -4.49 -3.77 15.45
C LEU A 87 -4.94 -2.35 15.79
N HIS A 88 -4.71 -1.95 17.03
CA HIS A 88 -4.90 -0.60 17.50
C HIS A 88 -3.84 -0.26 18.54
N LEU A 89 -3.42 1.01 18.59
CA LEU A 89 -2.52 1.50 19.62
C LEU A 89 -3.38 2.17 20.69
N TYR A 90 -3.51 1.51 21.84
CA TYR A 90 -4.15 2.08 23.01
C TYR A 90 -3.14 2.99 23.71
N LYS A 91 -3.32 4.30 23.57
CA LYS A 91 -2.50 5.30 24.25
C LYS A 91 -3.09 5.57 25.63
N ARG A 92 -2.29 5.41 26.68
CA ARG A 92 -2.74 5.63 28.05
C ARG A 92 -1.60 6.00 28.99
N TYR A 93 -1.99 6.64 30.09
CA TYR A 93 -1.17 6.74 31.28
C TYR A 93 -1.69 5.79 32.37
N SER A 94 -0.78 5.22 33.15
CA SER A 94 -1.11 4.49 34.37
C SER A 94 -1.70 5.44 35.42
N GLN A 95 -2.30 4.89 36.47
CA GLN A 95 -2.77 5.69 37.60
C GLN A 95 -1.65 6.50 38.28
N SER A 96 -0.39 6.05 38.16
CA SER A 96 0.79 6.76 38.65
C SER A 96 1.32 7.84 37.69
N GLY A 97 0.65 8.08 36.55
CA GLY A 97 1.04 9.05 35.53
C GLY A 97 2.17 8.57 34.61
N ALA A 98 2.59 7.30 34.71
CA ALA A 98 3.60 6.73 33.81
C ALA A 98 2.95 6.29 32.51
N ARG A 99 3.63 6.48 31.37
CA ARG A 99 3.14 6.03 30.07
C ARG A 99 2.99 4.50 30.04
N ASP A 100 1.85 4.00 29.58
CA ASP A 100 1.55 2.57 29.50
C ASP A 100 0.85 2.21 28.18
N ASP A 101 1.40 2.69 27.07
CA ASP A 101 0.84 2.40 25.74
C ASP A 101 0.82 0.89 25.46
N ARG A 102 -0.27 0.42 24.86
CA ARG A 102 -0.51 -1.01 24.58
C ARG A 102 -0.88 -1.25 23.13
N ILE A 103 -0.36 -2.34 22.58
CA ILE A 103 -0.80 -2.87 21.30
C ILE A 103 -2.02 -3.74 21.57
N ILE A 104 -3.14 -3.39 20.95
CA ILE A 104 -4.39 -4.14 21.02
C ILE A 104 -4.54 -4.92 19.72
N ALA A 105 -4.86 -6.21 19.82
CA ALA A 105 -5.10 -7.07 18.67
C ALA A 105 -6.47 -7.74 18.77
N LEU A 106 -7.25 -7.65 17.70
CA LEU A 106 -8.39 -8.54 17.48
C LEU A 106 -7.90 -9.82 16.81
N GLY A 107 -8.04 -10.96 17.48
CA GLY A 107 -7.68 -12.27 16.95
C GLY A 107 -8.68 -12.80 15.92
N THR A 108 -8.25 -13.76 15.09
CA THR A 108 -9.13 -14.44 14.13
C THR A 108 -10.24 -15.25 14.80
N ASP A 109 -10.01 -15.64 16.05
CA ASP A 109 -10.91 -16.32 16.96
C ASP A 109 -11.96 -15.40 17.61
N ARG A 110 -11.85 -14.08 17.39
CA ARG A 110 -12.71 -12.99 17.89
C ARG A 110 -12.46 -12.61 19.36
N TYR A 111 -11.35 -13.03 19.95
CA TYR A 111 -10.91 -12.47 21.23
C TYR A 111 -10.07 -11.22 21.03
N VAL A 112 -10.04 -10.36 22.05
CA VAL A 112 -9.16 -9.19 22.10
C VAL A 112 -7.96 -9.52 22.97
N TYR A 113 -6.78 -9.14 22.50
CA TYR A 113 -5.51 -9.34 23.17
C TYR A 113 -4.81 -8.00 23.35
N GLN A 114 -3.92 -7.93 24.32
CA GLN A 114 -3.05 -6.79 24.54
C GLN A 114 -1.60 -7.21 24.77
N ALA A 115 -0.66 -6.36 24.38
CA ALA A 115 0.73 -6.42 24.82
C ALA A 115 1.18 -5.00 25.14
N ARG A 116 1.99 -4.80 26.19
CA ARG A 116 2.57 -3.47 26.43
C ARG A 116 3.60 -3.17 25.36
N VAL A 117 3.68 -1.92 24.93
CA VAL A 117 4.68 -1.47 23.93
C VAL A 117 6.10 -1.50 24.49
N SER A 118 6.26 -1.43 25.82
CA SER A 118 7.56 -1.52 26.49
C SER A 118 8.00 -2.95 26.82
N GLN A 119 7.08 -3.86 27.17
CA GLN A 119 7.43 -5.25 27.55
C GLN A 119 6.29 -6.27 27.39
N GLY A 120 6.61 -7.55 27.64
CA GLY A 120 5.64 -8.66 27.72
C GLY A 120 5.20 -9.23 26.37
N ASP A 121 4.49 -10.35 26.44
CA ASP A 121 3.84 -10.98 25.29
C ASP A 121 2.37 -10.54 25.18
N PHE A 122 1.70 -10.95 24.10
CA PHE A 122 0.26 -10.79 24.01
C PHE A 122 -0.45 -11.67 25.03
N GLU A 123 -1.30 -11.04 25.85
CA GLU A 123 -2.23 -11.71 26.75
C GLU A 123 -3.67 -11.43 26.31
N ARG A 124 -4.57 -12.40 26.56
CA ARG A 124 -5.99 -12.23 26.25
C ARG A 124 -6.61 -11.28 27.27
N LEU A 125 -7.28 -10.23 26.78
CA LEU A 125 -8.06 -9.36 27.64
C LEU A 125 -9.24 -10.14 28.25
N ALA A 126 -9.56 -9.84 29.51
CA ALA A 126 -10.73 -10.36 30.21
C ALA A 126 -12.02 -9.65 29.73
N VAL A 127 -12.24 -9.62 28.42
CA VAL A 127 -13.45 -9.12 27.76
C VAL A 127 -14.19 -10.28 27.10
N PRO A 128 -15.53 -10.21 26.97
CA PRO A 128 -16.27 -11.20 26.23
C PRO A 128 -15.74 -11.35 24.80
N ARG A 129 -15.81 -12.57 24.27
CA ARG A 129 -15.54 -12.83 22.86
C ARG A 129 -16.44 -11.94 22.01
N ALA A 130 -15.90 -11.27 21.00
CA ALA A 130 -16.71 -10.45 20.12
C ALA A 130 -17.66 -11.33 19.29
N ASP A 131 -18.94 -10.98 19.24
CA ASP A 131 -19.96 -11.71 18.48
C ASP A 131 -19.82 -11.53 16.97
N SER A 132 -19.08 -10.51 16.53
CA SER A 132 -18.73 -10.25 15.14
C SER A 132 -17.22 -10.10 14.96
N SER A 133 -16.77 -10.26 13.71
CA SER A 133 -15.41 -9.86 13.32
C SER A 133 -15.28 -8.36 13.02
N GLY A 134 -16.41 -7.66 12.87
CA GLY A 134 -16.47 -6.21 12.79
C GLY A 134 -16.36 -5.61 14.18
N VAL A 135 -15.17 -5.19 14.56
CA VAL A 135 -14.90 -4.47 15.82
C VAL A 135 -14.15 -3.19 15.49
N SER A 136 -14.56 -2.10 16.12
CA SER A 136 -13.89 -0.80 16.06
C SER A 136 -13.29 -0.46 17.42
N PHE A 137 -12.07 0.07 17.38
CA PHE A 137 -11.33 0.50 18.56
C PHE A 137 -11.18 2.01 18.53
N CYS A 138 -11.42 2.67 19.66
CA CYS A 138 -11.25 4.10 19.80
C CYS A 138 -10.63 4.42 21.15
N ASN A 139 -9.55 5.21 21.17
CA ASN A 139 -9.06 5.82 22.40
C ASN A 139 -10.02 6.95 22.80
N TYR A 140 -10.33 7.06 24.08
CA TYR A 140 -11.18 8.10 24.62
C TYR A 140 -10.78 8.47 26.05
N TYR A 141 -11.14 9.67 26.49
CA TYR A 141 -10.97 10.09 27.87
C TYR A 141 -12.33 10.13 28.55
N PHE A 142 -12.58 9.19 29.46
CA PHE A 142 -13.89 9.00 30.09
C PHE A 142 -13.75 8.95 31.60
N ASN A 143 -14.60 9.71 32.31
CA ASN A 143 -14.65 9.73 33.78
C ASN A 143 -13.26 9.89 34.45
N GLY A 144 -12.41 10.74 33.86
CA GLY A 144 -11.09 11.05 34.41
C GLY A 144 -9.97 10.09 34.01
N ARG A 145 -10.21 9.13 33.11
CA ARG A 145 -9.23 8.10 32.71
C ARG A 145 -9.14 7.97 31.20
N ASP A 146 -7.95 7.61 30.71
CA ASP A 146 -7.81 7.05 29.37
C ASP A 146 -8.48 5.69 29.32
N VAL A 147 -9.33 5.48 28.31
CA VAL A 147 -10.04 4.22 28.07
C VAL A 147 -9.95 3.83 26.60
N LEU A 148 -10.01 2.52 26.37
CA LEU A 148 -10.22 1.94 25.06
C LEU A 148 -11.70 1.55 24.92
N LEU A 149 -12.37 2.15 23.95
CA LEU A 149 -13.70 1.76 23.53
C LEU A 149 -13.60 0.63 22.50
N ILE A 150 -14.27 -0.48 22.78
CA ILE A 150 -14.33 -1.67 21.94
C ILE A 150 -15.79 -1.83 21.48
N VAL A 151 -16.08 -1.35 20.27
CA VAL A 151 -17.45 -1.31 19.72
C VAL A 151 -17.65 -2.44 18.72
N SER A 152 -18.75 -3.16 18.85
CA SER A 152 -19.05 -4.35 18.06
C SER A 152 -20.10 -4.08 16.98
N ALA A 153 -19.86 -4.63 15.78
CA ALA A 153 -20.84 -4.66 14.69
C ALA A 153 -22.01 -5.63 14.95
N ALA A 154 -21.99 -6.37 16.06
CA ALA A 154 -23.15 -7.14 16.54
C ALA A 154 -24.00 -6.37 17.58
N GLY A 155 -23.57 -5.17 17.97
CA GLY A 155 -24.16 -4.42 19.09
C GLY A 155 -23.33 -4.52 20.36
N GLY A 156 -23.51 -3.53 21.24
CA GLY A 156 -22.79 -3.41 22.49
C GLY A 156 -21.38 -2.79 22.35
N MET A 157 -20.93 -2.23 23.46
CA MET A 157 -19.59 -1.68 23.63
C MET A 157 -18.97 -2.18 24.93
N ASN A 158 -17.67 -2.36 24.92
CA ASN A 158 -16.88 -2.58 26.12
C ASN A 158 -15.94 -1.39 26.33
N VAL A 159 -15.89 -0.86 27.55
CA VAL A 159 -14.98 0.22 27.96
C VAL A 159 -13.89 -0.39 28.81
N TYR A 160 -12.66 -0.36 28.32
CA TYR A 160 -11.50 -0.94 28.99
C TYR A 160 -10.53 0.14 29.46
N ASP A 161 -10.30 0.24 30.76
CA ASP A 161 -9.43 1.27 31.34
C ASP A 161 -7.95 0.86 31.44
N GLY A 162 -7.61 -0.36 31.04
CA GLY A 162 -6.27 -0.94 31.17
C GLY A 162 -6.11 -1.91 32.34
N GLU A 163 -7.13 -2.04 33.18
CA GLU A 163 -7.18 -2.97 34.31
C GLU A 163 -8.49 -3.76 34.33
N SER A 164 -9.60 -3.04 34.19
CA SER A 164 -10.96 -3.56 34.23
C SER A 164 -11.74 -3.21 32.96
N CYS A 165 -12.80 -3.97 32.69
CA CYS A 165 -13.67 -3.75 31.56
C CYS A 165 -15.13 -3.68 32.02
N GLU A 166 -15.85 -2.68 31.51
CA GLU A 166 -17.29 -2.52 31.73
C GLU A 166 -18.06 -2.68 30.41
N SER A 167 -19.19 -3.38 30.45
CA SER A 167 -19.99 -3.68 29.26
C SER A 167 -21.25 -2.80 29.18
N TYR A 168 -21.48 -2.23 28.01
CA TYR A 168 -22.59 -1.34 27.69
C TYR A 168 -23.41 -1.93 26.52
N PRO A 169 -24.35 -2.85 26.82
CA PRO A 169 -25.11 -3.59 25.79
C PRO A 169 -26.08 -2.71 25.00
N GLY A 170 -26.46 -1.54 25.52
CA GLY A 170 -27.35 -0.58 24.84
C GLY A 170 -26.72 0.15 23.66
N THR A 171 -25.42 -0.04 23.40
CA THR A 171 -24.76 0.56 22.23
C THR A 171 -25.28 -0.07 20.93
N PRO A 172 -25.64 0.72 19.90
CA PRO A 172 -26.03 0.20 18.60
C PRO A 172 -24.97 -0.72 17.97
N ALA A 173 -25.39 -1.54 17.01
CA ALA A 173 -24.46 -2.35 16.23
C ALA A 173 -23.72 -1.47 15.22
N LEU A 174 -22.42 -1.21 15.44
CA LEU A 174 -21.65 -0.25 14.63
C LEU A 174 -20.46 -0.91 13.92
N LYS A 175 -20.29 -0.63 12.62
CA LYS A 175 -19.17 -1.15 11.80
C LYS A 175 -17.95 -0.24 11.83
N SER A 176 -18.16 1.04 11.57
CA SER A 176 -17.14 2.09 11.58
C SER A 176 -17.50 3.13 12.62
N VAL A 177 -16.51 3.64 13.35
CA VAL A 177 -16.72 4.63 14.41
C VAL A 177 -15.65 5.72 14.31
N CYS A 178 -16.02 6.97 14.52
CA CYS A 178 -15.09 8.09 14.69
C CYS A 178 -15.54 9.04 15.80
N MET A 179 -14.57 9.72 16.41
CA MET A 179 -14.81 10.81 17.36
C MET A 179 -14.86 12.15 16.62
N HIS A 180 -15.85 12.99 16.93
CA HIS A 180 -15.94 14.36 16.43
C HIS A 180 -16.56 15.25 17.52
N TYR A 181 -15.81 16.27 17.98
CA TYR A 181 -16.20 17.18 19.06
C TYR A 181 -16.86 16.47 20.27
N GLU A 182 -16.14 15.53 20.88
CA GLU A 182 -16.59 14.78 22.07
C GLU A 182 -17.87 13.92 21.88
N ARG A 183 -18.23 13.64 20.62
CA ARG A 183 -19.31 12.74 20.27
C ARG A 183 -18.79 11.60 19.39
N LEU A 184 -19.24 10.37 19.68
CA LEU A 184 -19.01 9.25 18.78
C LEU A 184 -20.04 9.29 17.66
N PHE A 185 -19.57 9.05 16.45
CA PHE A 185 -20.39 8.77 15.28
C PHE A 185 -20.07 7.38 14.78
N GLY A 186 -21.08 6.62 14.34
CA GLY A 186 -20.82 5.30 13.80
C GLY A 186 -21.84 4.83 12.76
N SER A 187 -21.36 4.06 11.80
CA SER A 187 -22.20 3.45 10.77
C SER A 187 -22.90 2.21 11.31
N ASP A 188 -24.22 2.15 11.12
CA ASP A 188 -25.06 1.05 11.58
C ASP A 188 -24.75 -0.24 10.79
N ALA A 189 -24.57 -1.34 11.51
CA ALA A 189 -24.26 -2.64 10.95
C ALA A 189 -25.49 -3.35 10.34
N VAL A 190 -26.69 -3.04 10.85
CA VAL A 190 -27.99 -3.62 10.50
C VAL A 190 -28.68 -2.78 9.44
N ASN A 191 -28.75 -1.46 9.63
CA ASN A 191 -29.25 -0.52 8.61
C ASN A 191 -28.07 0.17 7.89
N PRO A 192 -27.59 -0.34 6.75
CA PRO A 192 -26.34 0.11 6.14
C PRO A 192 -26.31 1.58 5.70
N CYS A 193 -27.46 2.26 5.64
CA CYS A 193 -27.57 3.67 5.26
C CYS A 193 -27.82 4.60 6.47
N ARG A 194 -27.59 4.13 7.70
CA ARG A 194 -27.81 4.90 8.93
C ARG A 194 -26.49 5.24 9.62
N LEU A 195 -26.36 6.51 10.02
CA LEU A 195 -25.31 7.00 10.90
C LEU A 195 -25.90 7.28 12.28
N HIS A 196 -25.40 6.62 13.32
CA HIS A 196 -25.72 6.95 14.70
C HIS A 196 -24.73 7.96 15.27
N PHE A 197 -25.17 8.68 16.29
CA PHE A 197 -24.31 9.50 17.12
C PHE A 197 -24.67 9.36 18.60
N SER A 198 -23.67 9.33 19.47
CA SER A 198 -23.85 9.24 20.92
C SER A 198 -24.31 10.58 21.50
N LYS A 199 -24.59 10.61 22.80
CA LYS A 199 -24.61 11.85 23.57
C LYS A 199 -23.21 12.49 23.58
N ASP A 200 -23.18 13.81 23.73
CA ASP A 200 -21.94 14.57 23.94
C ASP A 200 -21.29 14.20 25.27
N LEU A 201 -19.95 14.08 25.29
CA LEU A 201 -19.13 13.75 26.47
C LEU A 201 -19.44 12.39 27.12
N ASP A 202 -20.40 11.64 26.58
CA ASP A 202 -20.83 10.34 27.08
C ASP A 202 -20.96 9.35 25.91
N PRO A 203 -19.87 8.61 25.60
CA PRO A 203 -19.86 7.62 24.52
C PRO A 203 -20.74 6.40 24.81
N THR A 204 -21.28 6.28 26.03
CA THR A 204 -22.08 5.13 26.47
C THR A 204 -23.58 5.36 26.31
N ASN A 205 -24.00 6.61 26.16
CA ASN A 205 -25.40 6.99 26.02
C ASN A 205 -25.79 7.13 24.54
N TRP A 206 -26.68 6.22 24.11
CA TRP A 206 -27.23 6.16 22.76
C TRP A 206 -28.76 6.32 22.75
N GLU A 207 -29.33 6.83 23.85
CA GLU A 207 -30.76 7.04 23.97
C GLU A 207 -31.22 8.23 23.11
N VAL A 208 -32.09 7.92 22.15
CA VAL A 208 -32.59 8.91 21.19
C VAL A 208 -33.43 9.96 21.92
N SER A 209 -32.97 11.20 21.88
CA SER A 209 -33.67 12.33 22.51
C SER A 209 -33.27 13.65 21.83
N ALA A 210 -34.05 14.70 22.08
CA ALA A 210 -33.85 16.01 21.44
C ALA A 210 -32.48 16.63 21.75
N ASP A 211 -31.93 16.34 22.93
CA ASP A 211 -30.68 16.92 23.45
C ASP A 211 -29.61 15.84 23.70
N GLY A 212 -29.82 14.62 23.21
CA GLY A 212 -28.96 13.46 23.47
C GLY A 212 -28.42 12.82 22.20
N ALA A 213 -28.53 11.49 22.15
CA ALA A 213 -28.12 10.68 21.00
C ALA A 213 -29.18 10.68 19.90
N GLY A 214 -28.84 10.13 18.74
CA GLY A 214 -29.75 10.06 17.60
C GLY A 214 -29.11 9.40 16.38
N TYR A 215 -29.80 9.51 15.25
CA TYR A 215 -29.33 8.95 13.99
C TYR A 215 -29.76 9.80 12.79
N ILE A 216 -29.07 9.60 11.67
CA ILE A 216 -29.34 10.22 10.37
C ILE A 216 -29.42 9.10 9.34
N ASP A 217 -30.55 9.04 8.61
CA ASP A 217 -30.76 8.10 7.51
C ASP A 217 -30.46 8.78 6.16
N PHE A 218 -29.71 8.09 5.31
CA PHE A 218 -29.40 8.56 3.97
C PHE A 218 -30.17 7.76 2.91
N MET A 219 -31.19 8.38 2.32
CA MET A 219 -32.16 7.73 1.42
C MET A 219 -31.83 7.87 -0.09
N ASP A 220 -30.66 8.39 -0.43
CA ASP A 220 -30.21 8.55 -1.82
C ASP A 220 -29.40 7.33 -2.32
N ASP A 221 -28.93 7.42 -3.57
CA ASP A 221 -28.25 6.36 -4.32
C ASP A 221 -26.77 6.10 -3.93
N GLY A 222 -26.33 6.64 -2.79
CA GLY A 222 -24.95 6.60 -2.34
C GLY A 222 -24.43 5.23 -1.87
N GLY A 223 -25.30 4.22 -1.77
CA GLY A 223 -24.97 2.89 -1.26
C GLY A 223 -24.78 2.82 0.26
N ALA A 224 -24.29 1.70 0.77
CA ALA A 224 -24.01 1.52 2.20
C ALA A 224 -22.91 2.45 2.71
N ILE A 225 -22.96 2.86 3.99
CA ILE A 225 -21.86 3.55 4.65
C ILE A 225 -20.74 2.55 4.91
N VAL A 226 -19.57 2.81 4.33
CA VAL A 226 -18.38 1.97 4.49
C VAL A 226 -17.45 2.52 5.56
N LYS A 227 -17.34 3.85 5.70
CA LYS A 227 -16.50 4.48 6.73
C LYS A 227 -16.99 5.85 7.14
N VAL A 228 -16.76 6.19 8.40
CA VAL A 228 -17.01 7.54 8.92
C VAL A 228 -15.70 8.10 9.45
N ILE A 229 -15.37 9.34 9.09
CA ILE A 229 -14.17 10.04 9.59
C ILE A 229 -14.51 11.46 10.01
N SER A 230 -13.79 11.96 11.02
CA SER A 230 -13.73 13.38 11.36
C SER A 230 -12.56 14.02 10.60
N PHE A 231 -12.82 15.09 9.86
CA PHE A 231 -11.80 15.76 9.04
C PHE A 231 -12.18 17.22 8.79
N LYS A 232 -11.24 18.15 8.99
CA LYS A 232 -11.41 19.62 8.79
C LYS A 232 -12.74 20.17 9.35
N ASP A 233 -13.03 19.86 10.62
CA ASP A 233 -14.25 20.33 11.32
C ASP A 233 -15.58 19.81 10.76
N TYR A 234 -15.54 18.82 9.87
CA TYR A 234 -16.73 18.11 9.39
C TYR A 234 -16.62 16.61 9.63
N ILE A 235 -17.76 15.94 9.51
CA ILE A 235 -17.83 14.50 9.43
C ILE A 235 -17.99 14.13 7.96
N TYR A 236 -17.13 13.25 7.48
CA TYR A 236 -17.24 12.68 6.14
C TYR A 236 -17.68 11.23 6.23
N ILE A 237 -18.82 10.97 5.58
CA ILE A 237 -19.44 9.66 5.46
C ILE A 237 -19.06 9.12 4.09
N PHE A 238 -18.09 8.21 4.08
CA PHE A 238 -17.72 7.43 2.90
C PHE A 238 -18.73 6.31 2.75
N ARG A 239 -19.35 6.26 1.57
CA ARG A 239 -20.31 5.24 1.18
C ARG A 239 -19.75 4.46 0.00
N GLU A 240 -20.42 3.39 -0.41
CA GLU A 240 -19.89 2.49 -1.44
C GLU A 240 -19.49 3.22 -2.73
N ASN A 241 -20.20 4.26 -3.13
CA ASN A 241 -19.95 4.97 -4.40
C ASN A 241 -19.98 6.52 -4.26
N SER A 242 -20.00 7.05 -3.04
CA SER A 242 -20.11 8.49 -2.79
C SER A 242 -19.47 8.93 -1.47
N ILE A 243 -19.23 10.23 -1.33
CA ILE A 243 -18.82 10.86 -0.07
C ILE A 243 -19.84 11.95 0.26
N VAL A 244 -20.33 11.91 1.48
CA VAL A 244 -21.24 12.90 2.04
C VAL A 244 -20.55 13.65 3.17
N ARG A 245 -20.63 14.98 3.15
CA ARG A 245 -20.18 15.85 4.23
C ARG A 245 -21.36 16.17 5.13
N LEU A 246 -21.17 15.98 6.43
CA LEU A 246 -22.08 16.39 7.49
C LEU A 246 -21.41 17.51 8.29
N ALA A 247 -22.04 18.68 8.29
CA ALA A 247 -21.74 19.73 9.27
C ALA A 247 -22.64 19.51 10.46
N ALA A 248 -22.06 19.11 11.59
CA ALA A 248 -22.74 18.99 12.87
C ALA A 248 -22.13 20.01 13.81
N TYR A 249 -22.84 21.11 14.05
CA TYR A 249 -22.41 22.12 15.03
C TYR A 249 -22.75 21.64 16.45
N ALA A 250 -22.30 22.38 17.47
CA ALA A 250 -22.55 22.05 18.88
C ALA A 250 -24.05 21.87 19.24
N ASN A 251 -24.98 22.38 18.41
CA ASN A 251 -26.42 22.13 18.53
C ASN A 251 -26.85 20.98 17.60
N PRO A 252 -27.38 19.85 18.13
CA PRO A 252 -27.85 18.72 17.33
C PRO A 252 -28.95 19.04 16.31
N ARG A 253 -29.63 20.19 16.44
CA ARG A 253 -30.72 20.62 15.55
C ARG A 253 -30.26 21.29 14.28
N ASP A 254 -29.04 21.81 14.26
CA ASP A 254 -28.48 22.56 13.14
C ASP A 254 -27.41 21.70 12.46
N TYR A 255 -27.85 20.80 11.58
CA TYR A 255 -26.93 20.05 10.74
C TYR A 255 -27.24 20.24 9.26
N SER A 256 -26.19 20.17 8.44
CA SER A 256 -26.33 20.19 6.98
C SER A 256 -25.63 18.99 6.38
N VAL A 257 -26.30 18.36 5.42
CA VAL A 257 -25.80 17.20 4.68
C VAL A 257 -25.57 17.62 3.23
N SER A 258 -24.41 17.31 2.67
CA SER A 258 -24.09 17.60 1.27
C SER A 258 -23.27 16.48 0.64
N LYS A 259 -23.73 15.96 -0.50
CA LYS A 259 -22.96 15.03 -1.32
C LYS A 259 -21.83 15.82 -2.02
N VAL A 260 -20.59 15.44 -1.76
CA VAL A 260 -19.38 16.15 -2.24
C VAL A 260 -18.59 15.35 -3.28
N PHE A 261 -18.85 14.05 -3.38
CA PHE A 261 -18.21 13.18 -4.37
C PHE A 261 -19.11 12.01 -4.74
N SER A 262 -19.00 11.57 -6.00
CA SER A 262 -19.64 10.38 -6.53
C SER A 262 -18.73 9.69 -7.54
N THR A 263 -18.84 8.38 -7.63
CA THR A 263 -18.10 7.53 -8.57
C THR A 263 -18.96 6.33 -8.97
N SER A 264 -18.63 5.67 -10.08
CA SER A 264 -19.24 4.39 -10.47
C SER A 264 -18.54 3.17 -9.86
N GLU A 265 -17.48 3.40 -9.08
CA GLU A 265 -16.61 2.37 -8.52
C GLU A 265 -16.79 2.23 -7.02
N TYR A 266 -16.61 1.01 -6.49
CA TYR A 266 -16.67 0.76 -5.05
C TYR A 266 -15.47 1.41 -4.31
N ILE A 267 -15.74 2.18 -3.25
CA ILE A 267 -14.73 2.76 -2.36
C ILE A 267 -14.26 1.70 -1.35
N ALA A 268 -12.96 1.37 -1.38
CA ALA A 268 -12.38 0.38 -0.48
C ALA A 268 -12.19 0.95 0.94
N GLU A 269 -13.02 0.52 1.89
CA GLU A 269 -13.06 1.01 3.29
C GLU A 269 -11.68 1.13 3.96
N ASN A 270 -10.89 0.05 3.91
CA ASN A 270 -9.62 -0.04 4.62
C ASN A 270 -8.50 0.76 3.94
N SER A 271 -8.74 1.32 2.75
CA SER A 271 -7.82 2.22 2.06
C SER A 271 -8.00 3.69 2.43
N ILE A 272 -9.08 4.05 3.12
CA ILE A 272 -9.38 5.44 3.49
C ILE A 272 -8.48 5.86 4.65
N VAL A 273 -7.55 6.78 4.40
CA VAL A 273 -6.57 7.27 5.39
C VAL A 273 -6.42 8.79 5.30
N THR A 274 -6.01 9.42 6.39
CA THR A 274 -5.85 10.87 6.47
C THR A 274 -4.41 11.23 6.82
N GLN A 275 -3.86 12.24 6.14
CA GLN A 275 -2.56 12.82 6.44
C GLN A 275 -2.47 14.23 5.85
N ASN A 276 -1.82 15.16 6.58
CA ASN A 276 -1.48 16.51 6.11
C ASN A 276 -2.68 17.25 5.46
N GLY A 277 -3.85 17.20 6.09
CA GLY A 277 -5.05 17.91 5.59
C GLY A 277 -5.60 17.36 4.28
N THR A 278 -5.30 16.10 3.96
CA THR A 278 -5.81 15.36 2.79
C THR A 278 -6.29 13.97 3.22
N VAL A 279 -7.35 13.48 2.59
CA VAL A 279 -7.81 12.10 2.69
C VAL A 279 -7.40 11.35 1.43
N PHE A 280 -6.79 10.18 1.57
CA PHE A 280 -6.46 9.29 0.47
C PHE A 280 -7.38 8.07 0.52
N PHE A 281 -7.83 7.59 -0.64
CA PHE A 281 -8.63 6.37 -0.73
C PHE A 281 -8.57 5.76 -2.12
N MET A 282 -8.83 4.45 -2.20
CA MET A 282 -8.99 3.72 -3.44
C MET A 282 -10.49 3.59 -3.78
N ALA A 283 -10.85 3.87 -5.03
CA ALA A 283 -12.14 3.47 -5.59
C ALA A 283 -11.90 2.73 -6.91
N GLY A 284 -12.34 1.48 -7.00
CA GLY A 284 -11.92 0.57 -8.06
C GLY A 284 -10.39 0.42 -8.05
N ASN A 285 -9.75 0.60 -9.20
CA ASN A 285 -8.28 0.56 -9.35
C ASN A 285 -7.62 1.96 -9.36
N PHE A 286 -8.32 2.98 -8.87
CA PHE A 286 -7.83 4.37 -8.86
C PHE A 286 -7.58 4.87 -7.45
N LEU A 287 -6.45 5.55 -7.26
CA LEU A 287 -6.14 6.30 -6.06
C LEU A 287 -6.67 7.73 -6.18
N TYR A 288 -7.37 8.18 -5.15
CA TYR A 288 -7.87 9.54 -5.01
C TYR A 288 -7.18 10.26 -3.85
N SER A 289 -6.94 11.56 -4.02
CA SER A 289 -6.79 12.50 -2.92
C SER A 289 -8.04 13.35 -2.78
N PHE A 290 -8.41 13.69 -1.56
CA PHE A 290 -9.59 14.47 -1.24
C PHE A 290 -9.27 15.51 -0.17
N ASP A 291 -9.51 16.78 -0.49
CA ASP A 291 -9.18 17.91 0.37
C ASP A 291 -10.34 18.35 1.29
N GLY A 292 -11.48 17.66 1.24
CA GLY A 292 -12.71 18.02 1.93
C GLY A 292 -13.80 18.62 1.04
N TYR A 293 -13.43 19.01 -0.19
CA TYR A 293 -14.33 19.60 -1.17
C TYR A 293 -14.24 18.88 -2.52
N THR A 294 -13.02 18.60 -3.00
CA THR A 294 -12.77 18.01 -4.31
C THR A 294 -11.95 16.73 -4.16
N ALA A 295 -12.35 15.68 -4.88
CA ALA A 295 -11.56 14.46 -5.00
C ALA A 295 -10.89 14.40 -6.37
N THR A 296 -9.57 14.17 -6.41
CA THR A 296 -8.79 14.09 -7.66
C THR A 296 -8.04 12.77 -7.76
N ARG A 297 -8.04 12.18 -8.96
CA ARG A 297 -7.25 10.96 -9.23
C ARG A 297 -5.77 11.32 -9.25
N MET A 298 -4.95 10.45 -8.67
CA MET A 298 -3.50 10.60 -8.64
C MET A 298 -2.80 9.34 -9.15
N LEU A 299 -1.59 9.51 -9.69
CA LEU A 299 -0.64 8.43 -9.98
C LEU A 299 -1.22 7.27 -10.83
N SER A 300 -2.05 7.60 -11.82
CA SER A 300 -2.73 6.62 -12.67
C SER A 300 -1.77 5.63 -13.36
N GLY A 301 -0.55 6.09 -13.69
CA GLY A 301 0.51 5.25 -14.22
C GLY A 301 0.93 4.13 -13.27
N VAL A 302 0.93 4.37 -11.96
CA VAL A 302 1.34 3.38 -10.95
C VAL A 302 0.15 2.50 -10.56
N THR A 303 -1.04 3.08 -10.38
CA THR A 303 -2.22 2.31 -10.00
C THR A 303 -2.67 1.33 -11.08
N ALA A 304 -2.19 1.47 -12.32
CA ALA A 304 -2.35 0.45 -13.35
C ALA A 304 -1.66 -0.90 -13.04
N LEU A 305 -0.77 -0.96 -12.04
CA LEU A 305 -0.25 -2.20 -11.47
C LEU A 305 -1.26 -2.91 -10.55
N VAL A 306 -2.29 -2.22 -10.09
CA VAL A 306 -3.34 -2.80 -9.23
C VAL A 306 -4.26 -3.65 -10.10
N GLU A 307 -4.41 -4.90 -9.70
CA GLU A 307 -5.33 -5.87 -10.29
C GLU A 307 -6.70 -5.78 -9.62
N ASN A 308 -6.72 -5.73 -8.28
CA ASN A 308 -7.94 -5.74 -7.48
C ASN A 308 -7.73 -5.04 -6.12
N THR A 309 -8.77 -4.36 -5.63
CA THR A 309 -8.79 -3.61 -4.36
C THR A 309 -9.76 -4.15 -3.30
N VAL A 310 -10.38 -5.32 -3.50
CA VAL A 310 -11.32 -5.94 -2.53
C VAL A 310 -10.73 -6.03 -1.11
N ALA A 311 -9.46 -6.41 -0.98
CA ALA A 311 -8.76 -6.49 0.30
C ALA A 311 -7.85 -5.27 0.56
N ALA A 312 -7.96 -4.20 -0.22
CA ALA A 312 -7.04 -3.08 -0.16
C ALA A 312 -7.05 -2.41 1.20
N THR A 313 -5.86 -2.11 1.70
CA THR A 313 -5.64 -1.43 2.97
C THR A 313 -4.56 -0.38 2.77
N ALA A 314 -4.68 0.74 3.45
CA ALA A 314 -3.71 1.81 3.36
C ALA A 314 -3.32 2.33 4.73
N CYS A 315 -2.20 3.04 4.74
CA CYS A 315 -1.70 3.74 5.91
C CYS A 315 -0.83 4.92 5.51
N CYS A 316 -0.87 5.95 6.33
CA CYS A 316 0.01 7.11 6.24
C CYS A 316 1.05 7.05 7.36
N PHE A 317 2.32 7.20 7.04
CA PHE A 317 3.41 7.17 8.02
C PHE A 317 4.64 7.93 7.51
N LYS A 318 5.19 8.86 8.31
CA LYS A 318 6.38 9.69 7.98
C LYS A 318 6.32 10.25 6.53
N ASP A 319 5.27 10.99 6.23
CA ASP A 319 5.00 11.60 4.90
C ASP A 319 4.98 10.63 3.71
N LYS A 320 4.78 9.34 3.97
CA LYS A 320 4.57 8.31 2.96
C LYS A 320 3.18 7.71 3.08
N LEU A 321 2.52 7.56 1.94
CA LEU A 321 1.29 6.79 1.79
C LEU A 321 1.65 5.36 1.34
N TYR A 322 1.22 4.38 2.11
CA TYR A 322 1.36 2.96 1.82
C TYR A 322 0.01 2.39 1.45
N ILE A 323 -0.09 1.69 0.32
CA ILE A 323 -1.31 1.03 -0.14
C ILE A 323 -0.98 -0.41 -0.46
N ALA A 324 -1.49 -1.34 0.32
CA ALA A 324 -1.48 -2.75 0.00
C ALA A 324 -2.73 -3.09 -0.83
N ALA A 325 -2.51 -3.76 -1.95
CA ALA A 325 -3.55 -4.21 -2.87
C ALA A 325 -3.09 -5.52 -3.55
N ARG A 326 -3.98 -6.15 -4.31
CA ARG A 326 -3.56 -7.19 -5.25
C ARG A 326 -2.90 -6.51 -6.45
N LEU A 327 -1.60 -6.74 -6.62
CA LEU A 327 -0.80 -6.27 -7.74
C LEU A 327 -0.71 -7.35 -8.82
N LYS A 328 -0.72 -6.92 -10.08
CA LYS A 328 -0.61 -7.79 -11.27
C LYS A 328 0.68 -8.62 -11.23
N THR A 329 0.57 -9.84 -11.73
CA THR A 329 1.68 -10.80 -11.82
C THR A 329 1.98 -11.08 -13.29
N ASP A 330 3.01 -10.48 -13.89
CA ASP A 330 3.33 -10.63 -15.34
C ASP A 330 4.03 -11.96 -15.71
N ASN A 331 3.71 -13.04 -14.97
CA ASN A 331 4.43 -14.32 -14.87
C ASN A 331 5.74 -14.27 -14.09
N ASP A 332 6.27 -13.09 -13.74
CA ASP A 332 7.37 -13.01 -12.78
C ASP A 332 6.88 -13.31 -11.36
N ILE A 333 7.60 -14.20 -10.67
CA ILE A 333 7.39 -14.51 -9.26
C ILE A 333 8.25 -13.54 -8.45
N ALA A 334 7.67 -12.84 -7.47
CA ALA A 334 8.43 -11.89 -6.65
C ALA A 334 9.36 -12.57 -5.62
N GLY A 335 9.22 -13.88 -5.43
CA GLY A 335 9.84 -14.61 -4.32
C GLY A 335 8.92 -14.61 -3.10
N GLY A 336 9.46 -15.08 -1.96
CA GLY A 336 8.71 -15.09 -0.69
C GLY A 336 7.42 -15.89 -0.76
N ASP A 337 6.32 -15.28 -0.32
CA ASP A 337 5.03 -15.95 -0.18
C ASP A 337 4.36 -16.34 -1.50
N GLU A 338 4.81 -15.77 -2.62
CA GLU A 338 4.26 -16.07 -3.94
C GLU A 338 4.85 -17.34 -4.57
N THR A 339 5.89 -17.92 -3.96
CA THR A 339 6.53 -19.16 -4.45
C THR A 339 5.77 -20.43 -4.07
N SER A 340 4.84 -20.33 -3.11
CA SER A 340 4.09 -21.49 -2.64
C SER A 340 2.81 -21.67 -3.47
N ALA A 341 2.72 -22.81 -4.18
CA ALA A 341 1.53 -23.19 -4.95
C ALA A 341 0.26 -23.36 -4.08
N ALA A 342 0.42 -23.47 -2.76
CA ALA A 342 -0.68 -23.61 -1.81
C ALA A 342 -1.30 -22.26 -1.38
N THR A 343 -0.75 -21.13 -1.81
CA THR A 343 -1.24 -19.78 -1.46
C THR A 343 -1.95 -19.13 -2.64
N VAL A 344 -3.22 -19.48 -2.84
CA VAL A 344 -4.16 -18.43 -3.26
C VAL A 344 -4.07 -17.39 -2.15
N LEU A 345 -3.50 -16.23 -2.42
CA LEU A 345 -3.45 -15.14 -1.43
C LEU A 345 -4.85 -14.50 -1.46
N PRO A 346 -5.75 -14.76 -0.49
CA PRO A 346 -7.02 -14.03 -0.44
C PRO A 346 -6.81 -12.55 -0.07
N TYR A 347 -5.57 -12.16 0.26
CA TYR A 347 -5.16 -10.82 0.64
C TYR A 347 -4.17 -10.23 -0.38
N ASN A 348 -3.70 -9.02 -0.09
CA ASN A 348 -2.78 -8.27 -0.91
C ASN A 348 -1.44 -8.99 -1.03
N ASN A 349 -0.84 -9.03 -2.22
CA ASN A 349 0.46 -9.67 -2.46
C ASN A 349 1.65 -8.69 -2.40
N GLY A 350 1.36 -7.42 -2.14
CA GLY A 350 2.34 -6.35 -2.16
C GLY A 350 1.76 -5.02 -1.69
N PHE A 351 2.60 -3.99 -1.69
CA PHE A 351 2.19 -2.62 -1.43
C PHE A 351 2.91 -1.63 -2.35
N ILE A 352 2.29 -0.47 -2.53
CA ILE A 352 2.87 0.69 -3.20
C ILE A 352 3.11 1.73 -2.11
N SER A 353 4.33 2.24 -1.99
CA SER A 353 4.66 3.37 -1.12
C SER A 353 4.91 4.61 -1.96
N ILE A 354 4.26 5.71 -1.60
CA ILE A 354 4.32 7.00 -2.28
C ILE A 354 4.85 8.02 -1.28
N ASP A 355 5.97 8.65 -1.61
CA ASP A 355 6.47 9.80 -0.88
C ASP A 355 5.63 11.04 -1.23
N LEU A 356 4.90 11.57 -0.26
CA LEU A 356 3.94 12.65 -0.48
C LEU A 356 4.61 14.01 -0.72
N MET A 357 5.90 14.14 -0.42
CA MET A 357 6.67 15.37 -0.61
C MET A 357 7.32 15.43 -2.00
N THR A 358 7.88 14.31 -2.45
CA THR A 358 8.64 14.22 -3.71
C THR A 358 7.85 13.59 -4.85
N GLY A 359 6.75 12.88 -4.54
CA GLY A 359 6.04 12.03 -5.49
C GLY A 359 6.78 10.73 -5.85
N GLY A 360 7.88 10.42 -5.14
CA GLY A 360 8.64 9.19 -5.32
C GLY A 360 7.79 7.95 -5.05
N VAL A 361 7.98 6.89 -5.85
CA VAL A 361 7.18 5.67 -5.77
C VAL A 361 8.08 4.46 -5.68
N SER A 362 7.78 3.59 -4.72
CA SER A 362 8.36 2.24 -4.63
C SER A 362 7.25 1.20 -4.58
N VAL A 363 7.50 0.05 -5.21
CA VAL A 363 6.55 -1.07 -5.27
C VAL A 363 7.19 -2.26 -4.59
N PHE A 364 6.53 -2.82 -3.59
CA PHE A 364 6.89 -4.04 -2.90
C PHE A 364 5.95 -5.18 -3.33
N ARG A 365 6.49 -6.38 -3.56
CA ARG A 365 5.72 -7.59 -3.87
C ARG A 365 6.41 -8.82 -3.28
N GLY A 366 5.62 -9.79 -2.81
CA GLY A 366 6.14 -11.06 -2.28
C GLY A 366 5.65 -11.43 -0.88
N ALA A 367 4.73 -10.68 -0.28
CA ALA A 367 4.16 -10.99 1.04
C ALA A 367 2.63 -10.89 1.05
N SER A 368 1.96 -11.73 1.86
CA SER A 368 0.51 -11.69 2.07
C SER A 368 0.11 -10.61 3.07
N ILE A 369 -0.11 -9.37 2.63
CA ILE A 369 -0.35 -8.23 3.50
C ILE A 369 -1.84 -8.09 3.81
N ARG A 370 -2.16 -8.14 5.11
CA ARG A 370 -3.51 -7.93 5.61
C ARG A 370 -3.76 -6.49 6.06
N GLY A 371 -2.75 -5.84 6.61
CA GLY A 371 -2.85 -4.46 7.09
C GLY A 371 -1.56 -3.90 7.63
N PHE A 372 -1.59 -2.60 7.87
CA PHE A 372 -0.48 -1.84 8.43
C PHE A 372 -0.80 -1.41 9.87
N PHE A 373 0.24 -1.15 10.64
CA PHE A 373 0.12 -0.68 12.01
C PHE A 373 1.24 0.32 12.34
N PRO A 374 0.96 1.63 12.29
CA PRO A 374 1.85 2.65 12.82
C PRO A 374 2.00 2.51 14.32
N LEU A 375 3.18 2.10 14.75
CA LEU A 375 3.53 2.09 16.16
C LEU A 375 4.27 3.40 16.47
N VAL A 376 3.50 4.38 16.96
CA VAL A 376 4.01 5.69 17.37
C VAL A 376 3.78 5.87 18.86
N SER A 377 4.78 5.45 19.64
CA SER A 377 4.78 5.47 21.09
C SER A 377 6.14 5.93 21.59
N ASP A 378 6.18 7.07 22.25
CA ASP A 378 7.38 7.62 22.88
C ASP A 378 8.60 7.73 21.96
N SER A 379 9.68 7.02 22.25
CA SER A 379 10.87 6.89 21.39
C SER A 379 10.65 6.04 20.12
N ILE A 380 9.54 5.32 20.03
CA ILE A 380 9.24 4.40 18.93
C ILE A 380 8.41 5.12 17.87
N SER A 381 8.94 5.11 16.65
CA SER A 381 8.24 5.57 15.45
C SER A 381 8.55 4.61 14.31
N GLU A 382 7.75 3.56 14.20
CA GLU A 382 7.95 2.46 13.26
C GLU A 382 6.64 2.05 12.57
N LEU A 383 6.75 1.59 11.32
CA LEU A 383 5.62 1.07 10.55
C LEU A 383 5.67 -0.46 10.51
N MET A 384 4.70 -1.07 11.17
CA MET A 384 4.52 -2.51 11.18
C MET A 384 3.52 -2.96 10.12
N VAL A 385 3.59 -4.24 9.77
CA VAL A 385 2.69 -4.93 8.85
C VAL A 385 2.31 -6.29 9.45
N TYR A 386 1.05 -6.71 9.24
CA TYR A 386 0.55 -8.03 9.64
C TYR A 386 -0.05 -8.76 8.44
N PHE A 387 -0.06 -10.09 8.54
CA PHE A 387 -0.20 -10.96 7.36
C PHE A 387 -1.51 -11.75 7.32
N GLY A 388 -1.84 -12.21 6.12
CA GLY A 388 -3.05 -12.98 5.85
C GLY A 388 -2.85 -14.47 5.58
N ASN A 389 -1.62 -14.98 5.66
CA ASN A 389 -1.26 -16.36 5.29
C ASN A 389 -0.69 -17.14 6.49
N HIS A 390 0.27 -18.05 6.27
CA HIS A 390 0.97 -18.79 7.33
C HIS A 390 1.63 -17.89 8.39
N ARG A 391 1.89 -16.60 8.10
CA ARG A 391 2.36 -15.61 9.08
C ARG A 391 1.24 -14.84 9.79
N MET A 392 0.01 -15.34 9.79
CA MET A 392 -1.15 -14.58 10.28
C MET A 392 -1.04 -14.07 11.72
N GLY A 393 -0.30 -14.75 12.60
CA GLY A 393 -0.05 -14.29 13.98
C GLY A 393 1.12 -13.33 14.15
N TYR A 394 1.93 -13.11 13.10
CA TYR A 394 3.19 -12.37 13.17
C TYR A 394 3.04 -10.91 12.74
N LEU A 395 3.97 -10.10 13.23
CA LEU A 395 4.24 -8.75 12.77
C LEU A 395 5.57 -8.71 12.01
N GLY A 396 5.66 -7.82 11.03
CA GLY A 396 6.91 -7.44 10.39
C GLY A 396 7.09 -5.92 10.43
N LYS A 397 8.33 -5.45 10.28
CA LYS A 397 8.66 -4.03 10.13
C LYS A 397 9.05 -3.74 8.68
N ILE A 398 8.47 -2.69 8.10
CA ILE A 398 8.86 -2.23 6.76
C ILE A 398 10.25 -1.58 6.85
N THR A 399 11.15 -1.97 5.94
CA THR A 399 12.54 -1.50 5.85
C THR A 399 12.95 -1.36 4.38
N ASP A 400 14.18 -0.92 4.11
CA ASP A 400 14.75 -0.88 2.75
C ASP A 400 15.68 -2.08 2.47
N SER A 401 15.42 -3.22 3.13
CA SER A 401 16.30 -4.39 3.10
C SER A 401 16.24 -5.18 1.79
N GLY A 402 15.18 -5.02 0.98
CA GLY A 402 14.95 -5.81 -0.23
C GLY A 402 14.76 -7.31 0.03
N ASN A 403 14.39 -7.69 1.25
CA ASN A 403 14.16 -9.07 1.67
C ASN A 403 12.85 -9.21 2.47
N LEU A 404 12.37 -10.44 2.62
CA LEU A 404 11.23 -10.81 3.45
C LEU A 404 11.73 -11.77 4.54
N PHE A 405 11.85 -11.27 5.77
CA PHE A 405 12.37 -12.00 6.93
C PHE A 405 13.72 -12.68 6.64
N GLY A 406 14.65 -11.92 6.06
CA GLY A 406 15.99 -12.39 5.71
C GLY A 406 16.07 -13.18 4.40
N ILE A 407 14.93 -13.52 3.77
CA ILE A 407 14.91 -14.18 2.46
C ILE A 407 14.92 -13.12 1.36
N PRO A 408 15.95 -13.04 0.51
CA PRO A 408 16.02 -12.05 -0.56
C PRO A 408 14.82 -12.17 -1.51
N LEU A 409 14.22 -11.03 -1.85
CA LEU A 409 13.15 -10.98 -2.83
C LEU A 409 13.71 -10.74 -4.22
N ASN A 410 13.00 -11.24 -5.22
CA ASN A 410 13.27 -10.94 -6.62
C ASN A 410 13.04 -9.46 -6.85
N LYS A 411 13.98 -8.82 -7.53
CA LYS A 411 13.96 -7.40 -7.88
C LYS A 411 13.83 -7.35 -9.39
N VAL A 412 12.81 -6.67 -9.89
CA VAL A 412 12.52 -6.63 -11.33
C VAL A 412 12.22 -5.21 -11.74
N TRP A 413 12.90 -4.76 -12.81
CA TRP A 413 12.61 -3.54 -13.53
C TRP A 413 12.46 -3.88 -15.00
N LYS A 414 11.37 -3.46 -15.63
CA LYS A 414 11.06 -3.76 -17.04
C LYS A 414 10.65 -2.49 -17.77
N SER A 415 11.30 -2.24 -18.89
CA SER A 415 10.97 -1.13 -19.78
C SER A 415 9.75 -1.47 -20.63
N PRO A 416 9.06 -0.45 -21.18
CA PRO A 416 8.18 -0.65 -22.32
C PRO A 416 8.96 -1.16 -23.55
N VAL A 417 8.22 -1.62 -24.56
CA VAL A 417 8.75 -1.94 -25.89
C VAL A 417 8.88 -0.64 -26.67
N SER A 418 10.06 -0.34 -27.19
CA SER A 418 10.36 0.94 -27.86
C SER A 418 10.98 0.74 -29.23
N ASN A 419 10.55 1.52 -30.21
CA ASN A 419 11.22 1.62 -31.52
C ASN A 419 12.45 2.55 -31.50
N LEU A 420 12.83 3.10 -30.33
CA LEU A 420 13.93 4.03 -30.14
C LEU A 420 13.86 5.29 -31.02
N GLY A 421 12.64 5.73 -31.36
CA GLY A 421 12.39 6.91 -32.19
C GLY A 421 12.62 6.73 -33.68
N SER A 422 12.77 5.48 -34.17
CA SER A 422 13.02 5.20 -35.60
C SER A 422 12.13 4.07 -36.12
N LEU A 423 11.03 4.46 -36.76
CA LEU A 423 10.06 3.55 -37.39
C LEU A 423 10.53 2.98 -38.73
N ASP A 424 11.44 3.68 -39.42
CA ASP A 424 11.94 3.34 -40.75
C ASP A 424 13.18 2.42 -40.74
N LYS A 425 13.62 1.96 -39.56
CA LYS A 425 14.90 1.27 -39.39
C LYS A 425 14.78 -0.06 -38.65
N VAL A 426 15.41 -1.07 -39.24
CA VAL A 426 15.74 -2.34 -38.56
C VAL A 426 17.04 -2.16 -37.78
N LYS A 427 17.06 -2.68 -36.57
CA LYS A 427 18.13 -2.48 -35.57
C LYS A 427 18.70 -3.82 -35.19
N THR A 428 20.02 -3.94 -35.22
CA THR A 428 20.75 -5.09 -34.68
C THR A 428 21.35 -4.68 -33.35
N LEU A 429 20.81 -5.18 -32.23
CA LEU A 429 21.38 -5.01 -30.91
C LEU A 429 22.64 -5.87 -30.79
N ARG A 430 23.82 -5.24 -30.81
CA ARG A 430 25.11 -5.92 -30.76
C ARG A 430 25.54 -6.21 -29.34
N ARG A 431 25.54 -5.17 -28.51
CA ARG A 431 26.14 -5.18 -27.17
C ARG A 431 25.29 -4.37 -26.21
N VAL A 432 25.31 -4.79 -24.96
CA VAL A 432 24.81 -4.01 -23.83
C VAL A 432 25.95 -3.78 -22.86
N TYR A 433 26.18 -2.54 -22.50
CA TYR A 433 27.12 -2.13 -21.47
C TYR A 433 26.35 -1.80 -20.20
N VAL A 434 26.73 -2.38 -19.08
CA VAL A 434 25.99 -2.23 -17.82
C VAL A 434 26.93 -1.88 -16.68
N SER A 435 26.63 -0.78 -16.00
CA SER A 435 27.32 -0.37 -14.79
C SER A 435 26.50 -0.81 -13.58
N SER A 436 26.84 -1.97 -13.01
CA SER A 436 26.21 -2.52 -11.82
C SER A 436 27.25 -2.96 -10.81
N ARG A 437 27.07 -2.60 -9.53
CA ARG A 437 27.99 -3.00 -8.45
C ARG A 437 27.82 -4.47 -8.06
N TYR A 438 26.62 -5.01 -8.26
CA TYR A 438 26.24 -6.38 -7.88
C TYR A 438 25.78 -7.16 -9.11
N GLY A 439 25.84 -8.49 -9.03
CA GLY A 439 25.39 -9.35 -10.12
C GLY A 439 23.90 -9.18 -10.44
N ILE A 440 23.58 -9.08 -11.72
CA ILE A 440 22.21 -8.88 -12.22
C ILE A 440 22.03 -9.63 -13.54
N ASP A 441 20.79 -10.00 -13.85
CA ASP A 441 20.38 -10.52 -15.14
C ASP A 441 19.85 -9.38 -16.01
N ILE A 442 20.28 -9.38 -17.26
CA ILE A 442 19.85 -8.46 -18.30
C ILE A 442 19.15 -9.30 -19.37
N GLU A 443 17.83 -9.16 -19.47
CA GLU A 443 17.04 -9.71 -20.55
C GLU A 443 16.73 -8.60 -21.55
N THR A 444 17.14 -8.80 -22.80
CA THR A 444 16.76 -7.94 -23.92
C THR A 444 15.82 -8.70 -24.82
N ALA A 445 14.71 -8.08 -25.21
CA ALA A 445 13.81 -8.61 -26.22
C ALA A 445 13.81 -7.70 -27.44
N VAL A 446 13.87 -8.27 -28.64
CA VAL A 446 13.75 -7.56 -29.91
C VAL A 446 12.73 -8.29 -30.77
N ASP A 447 11.62 -7.62 -31.12
CA ASP A 447 10.46 -8.20 -31.83
C ASP A 447 10.03 -9.58 -31.29
N GLY A 448 10.02 -9.73 -29.97
CA GLY A 448 9.64 -10.96 -29.27
C GLY A 448 10.77 -11.98 -29.07
N GLN A 449 11.88 -11.89 -29.82
CA GLN A 449 13.06 -12.73 -29.57
C GLN A 449 13.80 -12.24 -28.34
N ARG A 450 14.05 -13.13 -27.37
CA ARG A 450 14.65 -12.79 -26.08
C ARG A 450 16.04 -13.37 -25.93
N LYS A 451 16.92 -12.62 -25.25
CA LYS A 451 18.22 -13.11 -24.79
C LYS A 451 18.51 -12.57 -23.40
N THR A 452 18.86 -13.49 -22.50
CA THR A 452 19.19 -13.18 -21.09
C THR A 452 20.66 -13.45 -20.83
N LEU A 453 21.35 -12.48 -20.26
CA LEU A 453 22.78 -12.52 -19.97
C LEU A 453 23.04 -12.01 -18.54
N ARG A 454 24.04 -12.60 -17.87
CA ARG A 454 24.43 -12.24 -16.52
C ARG A 454 25.54 -11.19 -16.54
N ALA A 455 25.31 -10.03 -15.91
CA ALA A 455 26.38 -9.14 -15.47
C ALA A 455 26.89 -9.63 -14.11
N ARG A 456 28.22 -9.70 -13.93
CA ARG A 456 28.83 -10.21 -12.70
C ARG A 456 28.75 -9.18 -11.57
N GLY A 457 28.79 -7.91 -11.93
CA GLY A 457 28.81 -6.79 -10.99
C GLY A 457 30.24 -6.46 -10.55
N SER A 458 30.63 -5.20 -10.73
CA SER A 458 31.92 -4.66 -10.27
C SER A 458 31.88 -3.13 -10.33
N ASP A 459 32.97 -2.46 -9.96
CA ASP A 459 33.10 -1.02 -10.18
C ASP A 459 33.32 -0.66 -11.66
N LYS A 460 33.63 -1.64 -12.51
CA LYS A 460 33.79 -1.48 -13.96
C LYS A 460 32.54 -1.95 -14.71
N PRO A 461 32.17 -1.31 -15.83
CA PRO A 461 31.05 -1.77 -16.65
C PRO A 461 31.29 -3.16 -17.25
N ASP A 462 30.27 -4.02 -17.21
CA ASP A 462 30.25 -5.28 -17.95
C ASP A 462 29.79 -5.03 -19.40
N MET A 463 30.40 -5.74 -20.36
CA MET A 463 29.97 -5.75 -21.77
C MET A 463 29.37 -7.12 -22.11
N LEU A 464 28.12 -7.12 -22.54
CA LEU A 464 27.31 -8.31 -22.80
C LEU A 464 27.01 -8.43 -24.30
N PRO A 465 27.47 -9.49 -25.00
CA PRO A 465 27.21 -9.67 -26.42
C PRO A 465 25.82 -10.25 -26.69
N VAL A 466 24.97 -9.54 -27.46
CA VAL A 466 23.56 -9.89 -27.68
C VAL A 466 23.30 -10.48 -29.07
N SER A 467 23.48 -9.69 -30.13
CA SER A 467 23.21 -10.07 -31.54
C SER A 467 21.74 -10.42 -31.83
N LEU A 468 20.80 -9.56 -31.45
CA LEU A 468 19.38 -9.67 -31.83
C LEU A 468 19.02 -8.63 -32.92
N VAL A 469 18.04 -8.93 -33.78
CA VAL A 469 17.65 -8.06 -34.91
C VAL A 469 16.13 -7.83 -34.90
N GLY A 470 15.71 -6.59 -35.10
CA GLY A 470 14.31 -6.22 -35.26
C GLY A 470 14.06 -4.72 -35.16
N GLU A 471 12.80 -4.32 -35.04
CA GLU A 471 12.35 -2.93 -35.10
C GLU A 471 12.21 -2.31 -33.71
N SER A 472 11.71 -3.10 -32.76
CA SER A 472 11.43 -2.66 -31.39
C SER A 472 12.21 -3.47 -30.38
N ALA A 473 12.65 -2.81 -29.31
CA ALA A 473 13.42 -3.43 -28.24
C ALA A 473 12.80 -3.16 -26.86
N SER A 474 13.00 -4.07 -25.92
CA SER A 474 12.73 -3.86 -24.49
C SER A 474 13.86 -4.40 -23.63
N LEU A 475 13.96 -3.87 -22.42
CA LEU A 475 14.93 -4.25 -21.40
C LEU A 475 14.20 -4.73 -20.14
N LYS A 476 14.66 -5.85 -19.60
CA LYS A 476 14.36 -6.28 -18.23
C LYS A 476 15.67 -6.45 -17.47
N ILE A 477 15.70 -5.88 -16.28
CA ILE A 477 16.79 -6.01 -15.31
C ILE A 477 16.21 -6.75 -14.12
N SER A 478 16.86 -7.84 -13.71
CA SER A 478 16.41 -8.60 -12.55
C SER A 478 17.54 -9.17 -11.71
N THR A 479 17.29 -9.39 -10.42
CA THR A 479 18.20 -10.13 -9.54
C THR A 479 17.47 -10.71 -8.35
N GLN A 480 18.00 -11.80 -7.79
CA GLN A 480 17.59 -12.35 -6.49
C GLN A 480 18.66 -12.11 -5.41
N ASN A 481 19.71 -11.36 -5.74
CA ASN A 481 20.75 -11.03 -4.77
C ASN A 481 20.19 -10.12 -3.66
N ASP A 482 20.81 -10.19 -2.49
CA ASP A 482 20.50 -9.32 -1.35
C ASP A 482 20.59 -7.84 -1.69
N LYS A 483 21.48 -7.48 -2.61
CA LYS A 483 21.78 -6.09 -2.98
C LYS A 483 21.66 -5.86 -4.48
N MET A 484 21.15 -4.69 -4.84
CA MET A 484 21.07 -4.18 -6.20
C MET A 484 21.59 -2.73 -6.24
N CYS A 485 22.40 -2.42 -7.25
CA CYS A 485 22.84 -1.06 -7.54
C CYS A 485 23.23 -0.98 -9.02
N VAL A 486 22.33 -0.45 -9.85
CA VAL A 486 22.53 -0.26 -11.29
C VAL A 486 22.53 1.22 -11.59
N SER A 487 23.65 1.73 -12.09
CA SER A 487 23.84 3.16 -12.32
C SER A 487 23.56 3.59 -13.76
N SER A 488 23.83 2.72 -14.73
CA SER A 488 23.58 3.03 -16.14
C SER A 488 23.57 1.79 -17.02
N VAL A 489 22.89 1.90 -18.15
CA VAL A 489 22.88 0.89 -19.22
C VAL A 489 23.06 1.61 -20.55
N ALA A 490 23.89 1.08 -21.44
CA ALA A 490 24.03 1.57 -22.80
C ALA A 490 23.90 0.42 -23.81
N PHE A 491 23.13 0.65 -24.86
CA PHE A 491 22.90 -0.30 -25.95
C PHE A 491 23.66 0.17 -27.18
N GLU A 492 24.39 -0.73 -27.81
CA GLU A 492 25.01 -0.51 -29.11
C GLU A 492 24.19 -1.21 -30.20
N PHE A 493 23.58 -0.42 -31.07
CA PHE A 493 22.81 -0.88 -32.23
C PHE A 493 23.55 -0.57 -33.53
N ASP A 494 23.52 -1.50 -34.48
CA ASP A 494 23.68 -1.17 -35.89
C ASP A 494 22.27 -0.96 -36.48
N THR A 495 22.06 0.09 -37.28
CA THR A 495 20.76 0.35 -37.91
C THR A 495 20.87 0.36 -39.43
N ILE A 496 19.82 -0.16 -40.08
CA ILE A 496 19.69 -0.28 -41.52
C ILE A 496 18.32 0.31 -41.90
N ARG A 497 18.29 1.28 -42.81
CA ARG A 497 17.03 1.82 -43.36
C ARG A 497 16.29 0.73 -44.12
N ARG A 498 14.99 0.63 -43.91
CA ARG A 498 14.12 -0.10 -44.83
C ARG A 498 14.07 0.66 -46.15
N TYR A 499 14.45 -0.01 -47.23
CA TYR A 499 13.98 0.36 -48.54
C TYR A 499 12.66 -0.39 -48.73
N ASN A 500 11.57 0.33 -48.97
CA ASN A 500 10.34 -0.30 -49.41
C ASN A 500 10.64 -0.97 -50.76
N ALA A 501 10.40 -2.29 -50.82
CA ALA A 501 10.28 -2.95 -52.10
C ALA A 501 8.90 -2.55 -52.65
N ASP A 502 8.90 -1.62 -53.60
CA ASP A 502 7.76 -1.43 -54.51
C ASP A 502 7.68 -2.59 -55.50
#